data_AF-A0A535K708-F1
#
_entry.id   AF-A0A535K708-F1
#
_cell.length_a   1.000
_cell.length_b   1.000
_cell.length_c   1.000
_cell.angle_alpha   90.00
_cell.angle_beta   90.00
_cell.angle_gamma   90.00
#
_symmetry.space_group_name_H-M   'P 1'
#
loop_
_entity.id
_entity.type
_entity.pdbx_description
1 polymer ?
#
loop_
_entity_poly.entity_id
_entity_poly.type
_entity_poly.pdbx_seq_one_letter_code
_entity_poly.pdbx_strand_id
1 'polypeptide(L)'
;MAFTARQPPGLGLWALELRATAEFLGQVGLFPVEGKGPEVEVAYELAPRAWGRGYATEAARALVDYGFGEIGLLRIVALIVPDNARSRRVAEKCAMTLEGPGRFYGLDLVVYATSRLR
;
A
#
# COMPACT_ATOMS: atom_id res chain seq x y z
N MET A 1 -7.30 -12.57 20.40
CA MET A 1 -8.15 -11.65 19.63
C MET A 1 -7.92 -11.94 18.16
N ALA A 2 -8.94 -12.38 17.43
CA ALA A 2 -8.87 -12.62 15.99
C ALA A 2 -9.81 -11.62 15.32
N PHE A 3 -9.27 -10.69 14.54
CA PHE A 3 -10.07 -9.82 13.67
C PHE A 3 -10.44 -10.63 12.44
N THR A 4 -11.70 -11.08 12.34
CA THR A 4 -12.26 -11.65 11.10
C THR A 4 -13.20 -10.63 10.47
N ALA A 5 -12.67 -9.47 10.09
CA ALA A 5 -13.28 -8.74 8.98
C ALA A 5 -12.92 -9.53 7.72
N ARG A 6 -13.91 -10.18 7.07
CA ARG A 6 -13.67 -10.75 5.74
C ARG A 6 -13.25 -9.60 4.83
N GLN A 7 -12.00 -9.61 4.39
CA GLN A 7 -11.53 -8.73 3.33
C GLN A 7 -12.40 -9.01 2.08
N PRO A 8 -12.77 -8.00 1.30
CA PRO A 8 -13.38 -8.22 -0.01
C PRO A 8 -12.52 -9.19 -0.84
N PRO A 9 -13.13 -10.05 -1.68
CA PRO A 9 -12.38 -10.97 -2.52
C PRO A 9 -11.29 -10.24 -3.31
N GLY A 10 -10.07 -10.77 -3.27
CA GLY A 10 -8.93 -10.20 -3.99
C GLY A 10 -8.20 -9.06 -3.28
N LEU A 11 -8.67 -8.58 -2.13
CA LEU A 11 -7.92 -7.69 -1.23
C LEU A 11 -7.30 -8.47 -0.08
N GLY A 12 -6.32 -7.86 0.60
CA GLY A 12 -5.67 -8.47 1.75
C GLY A 12 -4.17 -8.23 1.80
N LEU A 13 -3.47 -9.15 2.46
CA LEU A 13 -2.06 -9.06 2.76
C LEU A 13 -1.31 -10.21 2.09
N TRP A 14 -0.21 -9.90 1.43
CA TRP A 14 0.70 -10.85 0.82
C TRP A 14 2.06 -10.79 1.52
N ALA A 15 2.64 -11.98 1.74
CA ALA A 15 4.03 -12.10 2.14
C ALA A 15 4.95 -11.77 0.96
N LEU A 16 6.03 -11.04 1.25
CA LEU A 16 7.10 -10.78 0.31
C LEU A 16 8.24 -11.77 0.59
N GLU A 17 8.57 -12.56 -0.42
CA GLU A 17 9.67 -13.52 -0.35
C GLU A 17 10.67 -13.27 -1.47
N LEU A 18 11.96 -13.41 -1.15
CA LEU A 18 13.01 -13.37 -2.16
C LEU A 18 12.96 -14.66 -2.97
N ARG A 19 12.62 -14.58 -4.26
CA ARG A 19 12.47 -15.74 -5.15
C ARG A 19 13.64 -16.74 -5.09
N ALA A 20 14.86 -16.24 -5.00
CA ALA A 20 16.06 -17.09 -5.03
C ALA A 20 16.24 -17.94 -3.76
N THR A 21 15.70 -17.51 -2.62
CA THR A 21 16.01 -18.11 -1.31
C THR A 21 14.77 -18.45 -0.49
N ALA A 22 13.57 -18.04 -0.94
CA ALA A 22 12.35 -18.01 -0.15
C ALA A 22 12.48 -17.23 1.17
N GLU A 23 13.46 -16.33 1.27
CA GLU A 23 13.63 -15.51 2.47
C GLU A 23 12.46 -14.53 2.58
N PHE A 24 11.77 -14.55 3.72
CA PHE A 24 10.74 -13.56 4.04
C PHE A 24 11.36 -12.16 4.20
N LEU A 25 10.89 -11.20 3.41
CA LEU A 25 11.36 -9.82 3.37
C LEU A 25 10.39 -8.84 4.06
N GLY A 26 9.14 -9.25 4.25
CA GLY A 26 8.09 -8.38 4.78
C GLY A 26 6.74 -8.66 4.14
N GLN A 27 5.90 -7.64 4.06
CA GLN A 27 4.52 -7.76 3.65
C GLN A 27 4.05 -6.54 2.85
N VAL A 28 3.09 -6.75 1.96
CA VAL A 28 2.42 -5.72 1.15
C VAL A 28 0.94 -6.06 1.07
N GLY A 29 0.06 -5.07 1.04
CA GLY A 29 -1.38 -5.32 0.99
C GLY A 29 -2.21 -4.20 0.40
N LEU A 30 -3.44 -4.56 0.04
CA LEU A 30 -4.52 -3.64 -0.31
C LEU A 30 -5.63 -3.77 0.73
N PHE A 31 -6.04 -2.67 1.34
CA PHE A 31 -7.01 -2.65 2.44
C PHE A 31 -8.08 -1.59 2.23
N PRO A 32 -9.36 -1.88 2.42
CA PRO A 32 -10.38 -0.85 2.52
C PRO A 32 -10.04 0.12 3.66
N VAL A 33 -10.11 1.42 3.40
CA VAL A 33 -9.90 2.44 4.44
C VAL A 33 -11.15 2.51 5.32
N GLU A 34 -10.99 2.21 6.60
CA GLU A 34 -12.12 2.11 7.53
C GLU A 34 -12.87 3.44 7.67
N GLY A 35 -14.20 3.39 7.53
CA GLY A 35 -15.07 4.57 7.67
C GLY A 35 -14.92 5.60 6.55
N LYS A 36 -14.22 5.28 5.45
CA LYS A 36 -13.94 6.20 4.34
C LYS A 36 -14.30 5.59 2.99
N GLY A 37 -15.52 5.86 2.52
CA GLY A 37 -15.94 5.68 1.12
C GLY A 37 -15.50 4.34 0.47
N PRO A 38 -15.25 4.33 -0.85
CA PRO A 38 -14.68 3.19 -1.57
C PRO A 38 -13.14 3.20 -1.57
N GLU A 39 -12.49 3.93 -0.64
CA GLU A 39 -11.03 4.09 -0.68
C GLU A 39 -10.34 2.78 -0.30
N VAL A 40 -9.32 2.42 -1.09
CA VAL A 40 -8.45 1.27 -0.82
C VAL A 40 -7.01 1.78 -0.68
N GLU A 41 -6.41 1.45 0.45
CA GLU A 41 -5.02 1.75 0.76
C GLU A 41 -4.09 0.65 0.28
N VAL A 42 -2.99 1.02 -0.39
CA VAL A 42 -1.80 0.18 -0.54
C VAL A 42 -0.84 0.43 0.63
N ALA A 43 -0.53 -0.63 1.38
CA ALA A 43 0.39 -0.58 2.51
C ALA A 43 1.54 -1.58 2.32
N TYR A 44 2.72 -1.23 2.81
CA TYR A 44 3.92 -2.07 2.73
C TYR A 44 4.80 -1.88 3.95
N GLU A 45 5.32 -3.00 4.46
CA GLU A 45 6.24 -3.03 5.59
C GLU A 45 7.28 -4.11 5.36
N LEU A 46 8.55 -3.72 5.32
CA LEU A 46 9.67 -4.63 5.06
C LEU A 46 10.60 -4.67 6.26
N ALA A 47 11.23 -5.82 6.46
CA ALA A 47 12.30 -5.97 7.44
C ALA A 47 13.44 -4.98 7.15
N PRO A 48 14.11 -4.39 8.17
CA PRO A 48 15.17 -3.41 7.97
C PRO A 48 16.30 -3.87 7.03
N ARG A 49 16.65 -5.16 7.06
CA ARG A 49 17.66 -5.78 6.18
C ARG A 49 17.32 -5.72 4.69
N ALA A 50 16.04 -5.59 4.36
CA ALA A 50 15.51 -5.56 3.00
C ALA A 50 15.38 -4.12 2.45
N TRP A 51 15.61 -3.09 3.28
CA TRP A 51 15.49 -1.69 2.87
C TRP A 51 16.57 -1.27 1.86
N GLY A 52 16.28 -0.23 1.08
CA GLY A 52 17.23 0.35 0.12
C GLY A 52 17.44 -0.46 -1.16
N ARG A 53 16.78 -1.62 -1.31
CA ARG A 53 16.94 -2.53 -2.46
C ARG A 53 15.83 -2.44 -3.50
N GLY A 54 14.84 -1.57 -3.30
CA GLY A 54 13.72 -1.39 -4.24
C GLY A 54 12.53 -2.34 -4.05
N TYR A 55 12.64 -3.35 -3.19
CA TYR A 55 11.58 -4.36 -2.99
C TYR A 55 10.21 -3.79 -2.60
N ALA A 56 10.17 -2.76 -1.73
CA ALA A 56 8.91 -2.11 -1.38
C ALA A 56 8.25 -1.44 -2.60
N THR A 57 9.04 -0.81 -3.46
CA THR A 57 8.54 -0.17 -4.69
C THR A 57 8.04 -1.20 -5.69
N GLU A 58 8.79 -2.29 -5.90
CA GLU A 58 8.37 -3.38 -6.78
C GLU A 58 7.05 -3.98 -6.32
N ALA A 59 6.95 -4.33 -5.03
CA ALA A 59 5.76 -4.89 -4.41
C ALA A 59 4.55 -3.96 -4.46
N ALA A 60 4.71 -2.70 -4.05
CA ALA A 60 3.63 -1.73 -4.03
C ALA A 60 3.11 -1.43 -5.44
N ARG A 61 4.01 -1.30 -6.43
CA ARG A 61 3.62 -1.09 -7.82
C ARG A 61 2.85 -2.28 -8.37
N ALA A 62 3.29 -3.51 -8.08
CA ALA A 62 2.58 -4.71 -8.49
C ALA A 62 1.15 -4.76 -7.91
N LEU A 63 0.96 -4.36 -6.65
CA LEU A 63 -0.38 -4.28 -6.06
C LEU A 63 -1.22 -3.12 -6.61
N VAL A 64 -0.62 -1.98 -6.95
CA VAL A 64 -1.33 -0.89 -7.63
C VAL A 64 -1.83 -1.34 -9.00
N ASP A 65 -0.97 -2.01 -9.79
CA ASP A 65 -1.32 -2.54 -11.10
C ASP A 65 -2.40 -3.62 -11.00
N TYR A 66 -2.28 -4.53 -10.04
CA TYR A 66 -3.29 -5.55 -9.74
C TYR A 66 -4.62 -4.94 -9.30
N GLY A 67 -4.60 -3.94 -8.41
CA GLY A 67 -5.79 -3.25 -7.94
C GLY A 67 -6.55 -2.57 -9.07
N PHE A 68 -5.84 -2.00 -10.03
CA PHE A 68 -6.47 -1.39 -11.19
C PHE A 68 -6.87 -2.37 -12.30
N GLY A 69 -6.12 -3.46 -12.48
CA GLY A 69 -6.37 -4.46 -13.52
C GLY A 69 -7.41 -5.48 -13.09
N GLU A 70 -7.06 -6.31 -12.12
CA GLU A 70 -7.86 -7.47 -11.69
C GLU A 70 -9.04 -7.08 -10.81
N ILE A 71 -8.84 -6.10 -9.90
CA ILE A 71 -9.90 -5.67 -8.98
C ILE A 71 -10.78 -4.58 -9.59
N GLY A 72 -10.28 -3.83 -10.58
CA GLY A 72 -11.03 -2.75 -11.21
C GLY A 72 -11.23 -1.52 -10.29
N LEU A 73 -10.31 -1.29 -9.35
CA LEU A 73 -10.30 -0.06 -8.56
C LEU A 73 -10.12 1.15 -9.48
N LEU A 74 -10.77 2.26 -9.15
CA LEU A 74 -10.59 3.53 -9.87
C LEU A 74 -9.55 4.42 -9.20
N ARG A 75 -9.24 4.15 -7.93
CA ARG A 75 -8.37 4.94 -7.09
C ARG A 75 -7.74 4.09 -5.99
N ILE A 76 -6.47 4.33 -5.72
CA ILE A 76 -5.71 3.70 -4.65
C ILE A 76 -4.95 4.80 -3.90
N VAL A 77 -4.96 4.73 -2.56
CA VAL A 77 -4.28 5.68 -1.68
C VAL A 77 -3.14 5.01 -0.92
N ALA A 78 -2.20 5.78 -0.40
CA ALA A 78 -1.21 5.35 0.58
C ALA A 78 -1.20 6.39 1.71
N LEU A 79 -1.41 5.93 2.94
CA LEU A 79 -1.54 6.81 4.11
C LEU A 79 -0.23 6.74 4.89
N ILE A 80 0.52 7.86 4.91
CA ILE A 80 1.92 7.83 5.33
C ILE A 80 2.15 8.84 6.45
N VAL A 81 2.89 8.43 7.49
CA VAL A 81 3.36 9.37 8.52
C VAL A 81 4.19 10.48 7.86
N PRO A 82 3.92 11.78 8.12
CA PRO A 82 4.54 12.88 7.37
C PRO A 82 6.08 12.83 7.27
N ASP A 83 6.73 12.41 8.36
CA ASP A 83 8.19 12.34 8.48
C ASP A 83 8.81 11.07 7.86
N ASN A 84 7.99 10.12 7.41
CA ASN A 84 8.46 8.88 6.78
C ASN A 84 8.86 9.11 5.32
N ALA A 85 9.97 9.80 5.12
CA ALA A 85 10.52 10.12 3.80
C ALA A 85 10.81 8.87 2.94
N ARG A 86 11.03 7.69 3.56
CA ARG A 86 11.26 6.44 2.82
C ARG A 86 9.99 5.92 2.19
N SER A 87 8.89 5.89 2.94
CA SER A 87 7.58 5.47 2.44
C SER A 87 7.05 6.45 1.38
N ARG A 88 7.18 7.76 1.63
CA ARG A 88 6.82 8.81 0.66
C ARG A 88 7.48 8.61 -0.71
N ARG A 89 8.79 8.31 -0.72
CA ARG A 89 9.52 8.00 -1.96
C ARG A 89 9.03 6.73 -2.66
N VAL A 90 8.53 5.74 -1.92
CA VAL A 90 7.94 4.53 -2.52
C VAL A 90 6.62 4.90 -3.21
N ALA A 91 5.74 5.66 -2.55
CA ALA A 91 4.49 6.13 -3.14
C ALA A 91 4.72 6.96 -4.42
N GLU A 92 5.68 7.89 -4.38
CA GLU A 92 6.07 8.70 -5.55
C GLU A 92 6.54 7.82 -6.72
N LYS A 93 7.37 6.80 -6.45
CA LYS A 93 7.82 5.84 -7.49
C LYS A 93 6.71 4.93 -8.02
N CYS A 94 5.60 4.81 -7.30
CA CYS A 94 4.40 4.10 -7.72
C CYS A 94 3.41 5.02 -8.45
N ALA A 95 3.87 6.18 -8.97
CA ALA A 95 3.05 7.17 -9.67
C ALA A 95 1.88 7.70 -8.83
N MET A 96 2.05 7.74 -7.51
CA MET A 96 1.11 8.37 -6.59
C MET A 96 1.53 9.81 -6.32
N THR A 97 0.55 10.71 -6.28
CA THR A 97 0.75 12.14 -6.02
C THR A 97 0.30 12.51 -4.62
N LEU A 98 1.05 13.38 -3.95
CA LEU A 98 0.65 13.94 -2.66
C LEU A 98 -0.59 14.81 -2.83
N GLU A 99 -1.68 14.49 -2.14
CA GLU A 99 -2.92 15.27 -2.15
C GLU A 99 -3.09 16.15 -0.91
N GLY A 100 -2.33 15.89 0.14
CA GLY A 100 -2.30 16.71 1.35
C GLY A 100 -2.46 15.90 2.64
N PRO A 101 -2.67 16.59 3.78
CA PRO A 101 -2.87 15.94 5.06
C PRO A 101 -4.27 15.32 5.19
N GLY A 102 -4.40 14.31 6.03
CA GLY A 102 -5.68 13.74 6.43
C GLY A 102 -5.58 12.94 7.74
N ARG A 103 -6.70 12.76 8.43
CA ARG A 103 -6.75 12.06 9.71
C ARG A 103 -7.38 10.68 9.54
N PHE A 104 -6.59 9.63 9.77
CA PHE A 104 -6.97 8.23 9.61
C PHE A 104 -6.44 7.41 10.78
N TYR A 105 -7.19 6.41 11.24
CA TYR A 105 -6.81 5.55 12.37
C TYR A 105 -6.40 6.33 13.64
N GLY A 106 -6.94 7.54 13.84
CA GLY A 106 -6.59 8.44 14.94
C GLY A 106 -5.30 9.26 14.75
N LEU A 107 -4.58 9.07 13.64
CA LEU A 107 -3.29 9.68 13.33
C LEU A 107 -3.41 10.77 12.26
N ASP A 108 -2.52 11.76 12.32
CA ASP A 108 -2.32 12.74 11.26
C ASP A 108 -1.33 12.18 10.23
N LEU A 109 -1.83 11.91 9.03
CA LEU A 109 -1.09 11.29 7.93
C LEU A 109 -1.09 12.23 6.72
N VAL A 110 -0.19 11.97 5.77
CA VAL A 110 -0.28 12.52 4.41
C VAL A 110 -0.85 11.46 3.47
N VAL A 111 -1.72 11.91 2.58
CA VAL A 111 -2.38 11.07 1.58
C VAL A 111 -1.63 11.19 0.26
N TYR A 112 -1.08 10.08 -0.20
CA TYR A 112 -0.66 9.92 -1.59
C TYR A 112 -1.75 9.14 -2.32
N ALA A 113 -2.02 9.47 -3.58
CA ALA A 113 -3.03 8.77 -4.34
C ALA A 113 -2.69 8.64 -5.83
N THR A 114 -3.23 7.61 -6.46
CA THR A 114 -3.21 7.45 -7.91
C THR A 114 -4.57 6.95 -8.38
N SER A 115 -4.96 7.32 -9.59
CA SER A 115 -6.29 7.07 -10.14
C SER A 115 -6.20 6.65 -11.61
N ARG A 116 -7.09 5.78 -12.06
CA ARG A 116 -7.34 5.57 -13.49
C ARG A 116 -8.55 6.40 -13.92
N LEU A 117 -8.36 7.22 -14.96
CA LEU A 117 -9.47 7.85 -15.67
C LEU A 117 -10.26 6.75 -16.40
N ARG A 118 -11.59 6.86 -16.40
CA ARG A 118 -12.47 5.99 -17.19
C ARG A 118 -12.31 6.26 -18.68
#